data_AF-A0A5J5CXW5-F1
#
_entry.id   AF-A0A5J5CXW5-F1
#
_cell.length_a   1.000
_cell.length_b   1.000
_cell.length_c   1.000
_cell.angle_alpha   90.00
_cell.angle_beta   90.00
_cell.angle_gamma   90.00
#
_symmetry.space_group_name_H-M   'P 1'
#
loop_
_entity.id
_entity.type
_entity.pdbx_description
1 polymer ?
#
loop_
_entity_poly.entity_id
_entity_poly.type
_entity_poly.pdbx_seq_one_letter_code
_entity_poly.pdbx_strand_id
1 'polypeptide(L)'
;MQVARETGLYEYKVFGVLSTCTAELCADVYMDLAYRKHWDTYVKELYEKDFNGQTAIYWEVKYPFPLSNRDYVYMRERRDFEVDGRKIWVILARSAPQTLCAEKSGVLRTGVPGFLTDMQKACSNYSNFCQKK
;
A
#
# COMPACT_ATOMS: atom_id res chain seq x y z
N MET A 1 2.23 -14.53 12.59
CA MET A 1 1.58 -15.10 11.40
C MET A 1 0.57 -16.13 11.89
N GLN A 2 -0.69 -15.99 11.52
CA GLN A 2 -1.77 -16.90 11.89
C GLN A 2 -2.32 -17.55 10.63
N VAL A 3 -2.60 -18.86 10.68
CA VAL A 3 -3.12 -19.62 9.53
C VAL A 3 -4.57 -19.96 9.76
N ALA A 4 -5.44 -19.57 8.84
CA ALA A 4 -6.82 -20.04 8.78
C ALA A 4 -6.80 -21.49 8.29
N ARG A 5 -7.03 -22.44 9.20
CA ARG A 5 -6.82 -23.87 8.92
C ARG A 5 -7.77 -24.43 7.87
N GLU A 6 -8.98 -23.87 7.73
CA GLU A 6 -9.94 -24.35 6.73
C GLU A 6 -9.58 -23.93 5.31
N THR A 7 -8.90 -22.79 5.13
CA THR A 7 -8.65 -22.20 3.80
C THR A 7 -7.17 -22.23 3.39
N GLY A 8 -6.26 -22.47 4.33
CA GLY A 8 -4.81 -22.36 4.11
C GLY A 8 -4.33 -20.91 3.92
N LEU A 9 -5.18 -19.92 4.14
CA LEU A 9 -4.83 -18.50 4.05
C LEU A 9 -4.12 -18.02 5.31
N TYR A 10 -3.31 -16.97 5.15
CA TYR A 10 -2.48 -16.39 6.20
C TYR A 10 -2.93 -14.99 6.56
N GLU A 11 -2.92 -14.69 7.86
CA GLU A 11 -3.05 -13.35 8.39
C GLU A 11 -1.72 -12.86 8.97
N TYR A 12 -1.42 -11.60 8.70
CA TYR A 12 -0.15 -10.97 9.03
C TYR A 12 -0.35 -9.80 9.99
N LYS A 13 0.53 -9.71 10.99
CA LYS A 13 0.65 -8.57 11.90
C LYS A 13 2.12 -8.22 12.05
N VAL A 14 2.46 -6.95 11.89
CA VAL A 14 3.83 -6.44 11.98
C VAL A 14 3.91 -5.49 13.16
N PHE A 15 4.93 -5.67 14.00
CA PHE A 15 5.30 -4.74 15.06
C PHE A 15 6.77 -4.37 14.89
N GLY A 16 7.11 -3.13 15.19
CA GLY A 16 8.47 -2.63 15.09
C GLY A 16 8.55 -1.15 15.38
N VAL A 17 9.79 -0.65 15.42
CA VAL A 17 10.09 0.77 15.62
C VAL A 17 11.01 1.21 14.49
N LEU A 18 10.66 2.31 13.82
CA LEU A 18 11.50 2.96 12.82
C LEU A 18 12.12 4.21 13.48
N SER A 19 13.28 4.06 14.12
CA SER A 19 13.88 5.11 14.96
C SER A 19 14.25 6.39 14.22
N THR A 20 14.43 6.33 12.89
CA THR A 20 14.79 7.47 12.06
C THR A 20 13.62 8.03 11.26
N CYS A 21 12.38 7.60 11.53
CA CYS A 21 11.17 8.09 10.88
C CYS A 21 10.17 8.59 11.93
N THR A 22 9.65 9.81 11.76
CA THR A 22 8.47 10.22 12.52
C THR A 22 7.23 9.48 12.03
N ALA A 23 6.26 9.23 12.90
CA ALA A 23 5.02 8.56 12.51
C ALA A 23 4.27 9.31 11.39
N GLU A 24 4.29 10.65 11.44
CA GLU A 24 3.75 11.53 10.40
C GLU A 24 4.44 11.35 9.05
N LEU A 25 5.78 11.39 9.02
CA LEU A 25 6.55 11.19 7.79
C LEU A 25 6.26 9.81 7.18
N CYS A 26 6.20 8.78 8.02
CA CYS A 26 5.86 7.43 7.61
C CYS A 26 4.44 7.38 7.01
N ALA A 27 3.47 8.10 7.59
CA ALA A 27 2.13 8.20 7.05
C ALA A 27 2.06 8.97 5.72
N ASP A 28 2.83 10.06 5.58
CA ASP A 28 2.92 10.84 4.34
C ASP A 28 3.51 10.00 3.20
N VAL A 29 4.65 9.37 3.46
CA VAL A 29 5.35 8.47 2.51
C VAL A 29 4.47 7.29 2.11
N TYR A 30 3.73 6.72 3.07
CA TYR A 30 2.81 5.63 2.75
C TYR A 30 1.69 6.10 1.81
N MET A 31 1.20 7.34 1.96
CA MET A 31 0.12 7.88 1.15
C MET A 31 0.56 8.34 -0.25
N ASP A 32 1.81 8.77 -0.45
CA ASP A 32 2.27 9.28 -1.75
C ASP A 32 2.49 8.17 -2.80
N LEU A 33 1.53 8.02 -3.72
CA LEU A 33 1.61 7.05 -4.83
C LEU A 33 2.69 7.42 -5.87
N ALA A 34 2.97 8.71 -6.06
CA ALA A 34 3.99 9.15 -7.00
C ALA A 34 5.37 8.78 -6.47
N TYR A 35 5.61 9.03 -5.18
CA TYR A 35 6.84 8.59 -4.54
C TYR A 35 6.95 7.07 -4.47
N ARG A 36 5.84 6.37 -4.19
CA ARG A 36 5.82 4.90 -4.18
C ARG A 36 6.33 4.31 -5.49
N LYS A 37 5.90 4.86 -6.64
CA LYS A 37 6.40 4.46 -7.97
C LYS A 37 7.91 4.69 -8.15
N HIS A 38 8.48 5.66 -7.44
CA HIS A 38 9.90 5.99 -7.55
C HIS A 38 10.78 5.02 -6.75
N TRP A 39 10.40 4.67 -5.51
CA TRP A 39 11.27 3.89 -4.63
C TRP A 39 10.97 2.38 -4.61
N ASP A 40 9.73 1.96 -4.86
CA ASP A 40 9.36 0.54 -4.82
C ASP A 40 9.55 -0.12 -6.18
N THR A 41 10.59 -0.96 -6.26
CA THR A 41 10.98 -1.66 -7.48
C THR A 41 9.98 -2.73 -7.93
N TYR A 42 9.11 -3.20 -7.03
CA TYR A 42 8.08 -4.20 -7.32
C TYR A 42 6.84 -3.59 -7.98
N VAL A 43 6.67 -2.27 -7.95
CA VAL A 43 5.56 -1.62 -8.65
C VAL A 43 5.72 -1.84 -10.15
N LYS A 44 4.72 -2.47 -10.78
CA LYS A 44 4.57 -2.55 -12.23
C LYS A 44 3.72 -1.38 -12.74
N GLU A 45 2.61 -1.10 -12.07
CA GLU A 45 1.71 0.00 -12.37
C GLU A 45 0.98 0.43 -11.09
N LEU A 46 0.81 1.74 -10.89
CA LEU A 46 0.17 2.30 -9.69
C LEU A 46 -0.46 3.66 -9.97
N TYR A 47 -1.77 3.76 -9.76
CA TYR A 47 -2.52 5.01 -9.90
C TYR A 47 -3.80 5.01 -9.07
N GLU A 48 -4.30 6.21 -8.79
CA GLU A 48 -5.63 6.43 -8.24
C GLU A 48 -6.54 6.94 -9.37
N LYS A 49 -7.77 6.44 -9.42
CA LYS A 49 -8.75 6.81 -10.45
C LYS A 49 -10.17 6.69 -9.93
N ASP A 50 -11.07 7.53 -10.45
CA ASP A 50 -12.51 7.35 -10.31
C ASP A 50 -13.03 6.24 -11.23
N PHE A 51 -13.70 5.25 -10.65
CA PHE A 51 -14.37 4.17 -11.37
C PHE A 51 -15.89 4.33 -11.28
N ASN A 52 -16.43 5.37 -11.92
CA ASN A 52 -17.85 5.75 -11.95
C ASN A 52 -18.40 6.13 -10.57
N GLY A 53 -17.77 7.13 -9.93
CA GLY A 53 -18.18 7.66 -8.63
C GLY A 53 -17.55 6.93 -7.43
N GLN A 54 -16.66 5.96 -7.70
CA GLN A 54 -15.87 5.29 -6.67
C GLN A 54 -14.39 5.45 -6.97
N THR A 55 -13.74 6.38 -6.27
CA THR A 55 -12.28 6.54 -6.29
C THR A 55 -11.60 5.33 -5.65
N ALA A 56 -10.73 4.67 -6.40
CA ALA A 56 -9.93 3.56 -5.92
C ALA A 56 -8.49 3.61 -6.47
N ILE A 57 -7.60 2.94 -5.76
CA ILE A 57 -6.20 2.75 -6.15
C ILE A 57 -6.11 1.42 -6.88
N TYR A 58 -5.57 1.46 -8.11
CA TYR A 58 -5.10 0.29 -8.82
C TYR A 58 -3.60 0.13 -8.57
N TRP A 59 -3.17 -1.08 -8.20
CA TRP A 59 -1.76 -1.40 -8.01
C TRP A 59 -1.43 -2.79 -8.54
N GLU A 60 -0.57 -2.86 -9.56
CA GLU A 60 0.04 -4.09 -10.05
C GLU A 60 1.45 -4.29 -9.50
N VAL A 61 1.71 -5.48 -8.97
CA VAL A 61 2.98 -5.89 -8.33
C VAL A 61 3.64 -6.98 -9.17
N LYS A 62 4.93 -6.80 -9.44
CA LYS A 62 5.79 -7.78 -10.13
C LYS A 62 5.98 -9.01 -9.27
N TYR A 63 5.72 -10.18 -9.85
CA TYR A 63 6.06 -11.47 -9.24
C TYR A 63 7.17 -12.16 -10.04
N PRO A 64 8.02 -12.98 -9.38
CA PRO A 64 9.08 -13.70 -10.06
C PRO A 64 8.50 -14.76 -11.01
N PHE A 65 8.99 -14.79 -12.25
CA PHE A 65 8.62 -15.81 -13.23
C PHE A 65 8.92 -17.22 -12.67
N PRO A 66 8.02 -18.21 -12.80
CA PRO A 66 6.84 -18.28 -13.68
C PRO A 66 5.51 -17.79 -13.08
N LEU A 67 5.53 -17.11 -11.93
CA LEU A 67 4.30 -16.63 -11.31
C LEU A 67 3.76 -15.38 -12.01
N SER A 68 2.46 -15.36 -12.29
CA SER A 68 1.75 -14.17 -12.78
C SER A 68 1.87 -12.99 -11.81
N ASN A 69 1.91 -11.76 -12.33
CA ASN A 69 1.78 -10.58 -11.47
C ASN A 69 0.47 -10.61 -10.68
N ARG A 70 0.43 -9.85 -9.59
CA ARG A 70 -0.81 -9.61 -8.83
C ARG A 70 -1.23 -8.17 -9.03
N ASP A 71 -2.52 -7.93 -9.16
CA ASP A 71 -3.08 -6.59 -9.04
C ASP A 71 -4.08 -6.49 -7.88
N TYR A 72 -4.24 -5.25 -7.43
CA TYR A 72 -5.10 -4.88 -6.33
C TYR A 72 -5.92 -3.66 -6.75
N VAL A 73 -7.21 -3.68 -6.41
CA VAL A 73 -8.09 -2.52 -6.53
C VAL A 73 -8.70 -2.27 -5.17
N TYR A 74 -8.34 -1.16 -4.54
CA TYR A 74 -8.68 -0.92 -3.15
C TYR A 74 -8.91 0.56 -2.87
N MET A 75 -9.74 0.85 -1.86
CA MET A 75 -9.88 2.17 -1.26
C MET A 75 -8.95 2.26 -0.07
N ARG A 76 -8.37 3.44 0.15
CA ARG A 76 -7.49 3.70 1.30
C ARG A 76 -7.79 5.07 1.90
N GLU A 77 -7.93 5.10 3.22
CA GLU A 77 -8.20 6.32 3.96
C GLU A 77 -7.19 6.46 5.09
N ARG A 78 -6.71 7.69 5.29
CA ARG A 78 -5.88 8.07 6.43
C ARG A 78 -6.74 8.90 7.39
N ARG A 79 -6.61 8.63 8.69
CA ARG A 79 -7.13 9.47 9.76
C ARG A 79 -6.08 9.63 10.85
N ASP A 80 -5.95 10.86 11.32
CA ASP A 80 -4.99 11.25 12.33
C ASP A 80 -5.77 11.50 13.63
N PHE A 81 -5.41 10.79 14.69
CA PHE A 81 -6.10 10.79 15.96
C PHE A 81 -5.18 11.30 17.07
N GLU A 82 -5.79 11.78 18.15
CA GLU A 82 -5.13 12.00 19.42
C GLU A 82 -5.86 11.18 20.49
N VAL A 83 -5.15 10.28 21.15
CA VAL A 83 -5.69 9.38 22.19
C VAL A 83 -4.77 9.50 23.39
N ASP A 84 -5.32 9.93 24.53
CA ASP A 84 -4.57 10.12 25.78
C ASP A 84 -3.32 11.00 25.61
N GLY A 85 -3.42 12.07 24.82
CA GLY A 85 -2.32 12.99 24.51
C GLY A 85 -1.26 12.43 23.53
N ARG A 86 -1.47 11.23 22.99
CA ARG A 86 -0.61 10.62 21.97
C ARG A 86 -1.24 10.76 20.59
N LYS A 87 -0.49 11.36 19.65
CA LYS A 87 -0.88 11.38 18.24
C LYS A 87 -0.67 10.01 17.57
N ILE A 88 -1.66 9.56 16.82
CA ILE A 88 -1.68 8.25 16.14
C ILE A 88 -2.17 8.46 14.70
N TRP A 89 -1.40 7.97 13.74
CA TRP A 89 -1.74 7.99 12.32
C TRP A 89 -2.26 6.62 11.92
N VAL A 90 -3.52 6.54 11.51
CA VAL A 90 -4.16 5.28 11.14
C VAL A 90 -4.51 5.32 9.66
N ILE A 91 -4.05 4.31 8.92
CA ILE A 91 -4.36 4.15 7.51
C ILE A 91 -5.04 2.81 7.34
N LEU A 92 -6.29 2.85 6.86
CA LEU A 92 -7.07 1.66 6.57
C LEU A 92 -7.21 1.51 5.06
N ALA A 93 -7.10 0.27 4.59
CA ALA A 93 -7.33 -0.08 3.20
C ALA A 93 -8.27 -1.28 3.13
N ARG A 94 -9.18 -1.27 2.16
CA ARG A 94 -10.06 -2.39 1.86
C ARG A 94 -10.19 -2.58 0.36
N SER A 95 -10.28 -3.84 -0.07
CA SER A 95 -10.58 -4.16 -1.46
C SER A 95 -11.85 -3.48 -1.94
N ALA A 96 -11.87 -3.08 -3.20
CA ALA A 96 -12.99 -2.41 -3.86
C ALA A 96 -13.49 -3.25 -5.07
N PRO A 97 -13.98 -4.49 -4.83
CA PRO A 97 -14.35 -5.40 -5.90
C PRO A 97 -15.58 -4.94 -6.69
N GLN A 98 -16.37 -4.01 -6.15
CA GLN A 98 -17.54 -3.45 -6.83
C GLN A 98 -17.18 -2.39 -7.89
N THR A 99 -15.92 -1.97 -7.96
CA THR A 99 -15.49 -0.99 -8.97
C THR A 99 -15.54 -1.60 -10.37
N LEU A 100 -15.74 -0.76 -11.39
CA LEU A 100 -15.71 -1.19 -12.79
C LEU A 100 -14.29 -1.41 -13.33
N CYS A 101 -13.31 -1.58 -12.45
CA CYS A 101 -11.93 -1.85 -12.83
C CYS A 101 -11.80 -3.30 -13.34
N ALA A 102 -11.82 -3.46 -14.66
CA ALA A 102 -11.69 -4.76 -15.32
C ALA A 102 -10.41 -5.51 -14.90
N GLU A 103 -10.50 -6.83 -14.85
CA GLU A 103 -9.33 -7.70 -14.65
C GLU A 103 -8.48 -7.75 -15.91
N LYS A 104 -7.15 -7.87 -15.72
CA LYS A 104 -6.21 -7.98 -16.83
C LYS A 104 -5.85 -9.44 -17.09
N SER A 105 -5.88 -9.84 -18.37
CA SER A 105 -5.42 -11.16 -18.77
C SER A 105 -3.95 -11.38 -18.35
N GLY A 106 -3.66 -12.54 -17.73
CA GLY A 106 -2.33 -12.91 -17.25
C GLY A 106 -1.91 -12.29 -15.90
N VAL A 107 -2.78 -11.51 -15.25
CA VAL A 107 -2.57 -10.91 -13.93
C VAL A 107 -3.63 -11.44 -12.97
N LEU A 108 -3.23 -11.74 -11.73
CA LEU A 108 -4.13 -12.29 -10.70
C LEU A 108 -4.65 -11.17 -9.79
N ARG A 109 -5.95 -10.91 -9.84
CA ARG A 109 -6.65 -9.98 -8.93
C ARG A 109 -6.70 -10.54 -7.52
N THR A 110 -6.16 -9.79 -6.56
CA THR A 110 -6.07 -10.18 -5.15
C THR A 110 -6.44 -9.02 -4.22
N GLY A 111 -6.34 -9.22 -2.90
CA GLY A 111 -6.90 -8.33 -1.86
C GLY A 111 -6.22 -6.95 -1.72
N VAL A 112 -5.39 -6.77 -0.70
CA VAL A 112 -4.67 -5.50 -0.46
C VAL A 112 -3.17 -5.80 -0.39
N PRO A 113 -2.30 -4.98 -1.01
CA PRO A 113 -0.87 -5.19 -0.91
C PRO A 113 -0.40 -4.94 0.53
N GLY A 114 0.35 -5.88 1.10
CA GLY A 114 1.26 -5.57 2.19
C GLY A 114 2.62 -5.23 1.58
N PHE A 115 3.38 -4.28 2.15
CA PHE A 115 4.86 -4.31 2.31
C PHE A 115 5.33 -2.99 2.94
N LEU A 116 5.91 -3.10 4.14
CA LEU A 116 6.51 -2.01 4.94
C LEU A 116 8.04 -2.13 5.04
N THR A 117 8.64 -3.14 4.40
CA THR A 117 10.05 -3.55 4.60
C THR A 117 11.05 -2.44 4.32
N ASP A 118 10.78 -1.62 3.32
CA ASP A 118 11.67 -0.54 2.89
C ASP A 118 11.19 0.85 3.35
N MET A 119 10.20 0.90 4.25
CA MET A 119 9.58 2.15 4.68
C MET A 119 10.60 3.13 5.27
N GLN A 120 11.51 2.66 6.12
CA GLN A 120 12.53 3.53 6.72
C GLN A 120 13.45 4.15 5.66
N LYS A 121 13.87 3.35 4.67
CA LYS A 121 14.69 3.82 3.55
C LYS A 121 13.93 4.81 2.67
N ALA A 122 12.65 4.55 2.41
CA ALA A 122 11.79 5.46 1.68
C ALA A 122 11.66 6.80 2.42
N CYS A 123 11.40 6.77 3.73
CA CYS A 123 11.29 7.98 4.53
C CYS A 123 12.57 8.84 4.51
N SER A 124 13.74 8.21 4.65
CA SER A 124 15.02 8.93 4.61
C SER A 124 15.30 9.63 3.27
N ASN A 125 14.69 9.17 2.17
CA ASN A 125 14.91 9.74 0.84
C ASN A 125 13.76 10.66 0.37
N TYR A 126 12.72 10.83 1.19
CA TYR A 126 11.50 11.50 0.76
C TYR A 126 11.68 13.00 0.53
N SER A 127 12.40 13.68 1.42
CA SER A 127 12.70 15.12 1.28
C SER A 127 13.40 15.45 -0.05
N ASN A 128 14.36 14.61 -0.46
CA ASN A 128 15.07 14.74 -1.73
C ASN A 128 14.15 14.57 -2.94
N PHE A 129 13.13 13.72 -2.83
CA PHE A 129 12.12 13.56 -3.87
C PHE A 129 11.21 14.78 -3.96
N CYS A 130 10.72 15.28 -2.81
CA CYS A 130 9.85 16.46 -2.77
C CYS A 130 10.53 17.71 -3.35
N GLN A 131 11.85 17.86 -3.19
CA GLN A 131 12.62 18.98 -3.74
C GLN A 131 12.79 18.94 -5.27
N LYS A 132 12.59 17.79 -5.90
CA LYS A 132 12.79 17.58 -7.34
C LYS A 132 11.48 17.60 -8.14
N LYS A 133 10.35 17.82 -7.46
CA LYS A 133 9.00 17.87 -8.02
C LYS A 133 8.67 19.29 -8.46
#